data_AF-A0A3B8HBZ7-F1
#
_entry.id   AF-A0A3B8HBZ7-F1
#
_cell.length_a   1.000
_cell.length_b   1.000
_cell.length_c   1.000
_cell.angle_alpha   90.00
_cell.angle_beta   90.00
_cell.angle_gamma   90.00
#
_symmetry.space_group_name_H-M   'P 1'
#
loop_
_entity.id
_entity.type
_entity.pdbx_description
1 polymer ?
#
loop_
_entity_poly.entity_id
_entity_poly.type
_entity_poly.pdbx_seq_one_letter_code
_entity_poly.pdbx_strand_id
1 'polypeptide(L)'
;MNTSSAHAILQPIISHYLELQRALGKCFDHEQWVLESFDHWLTNTGATDLDAEHFTAWCKSQQHLASGVRRNHMRVIRNFCLYRRRSEPDCFVPDLLSFPANHQPLQPYIFTEAQIARLLQAADRLEPVPLS
;
A
#
# COMPACT_ATOMS: atom_id res chain seq x y z
N MET A 1 -12.15 10.83 24.84
CA MET A 1 -10.79 11.31 24.51
C MET A 1 -10.83 11.81 23.08
N ASN A 2 -10.69 13.13 22.89
CA ASN A 2 -10.85 13.81 21.59
C ASN A 2 -9.73 13.41 20.63
N THR A 3 -10.07 12.72 19.54
CA THR A 3 -9.23 12.69 18.34
C THR A 3 -9.58 13.93 17.52
N SER A 4 -8.70 14.93 17.54
CA SER A 4 -8.76 16.05 16.60
C SER A 4 -8.85 15.50 15.19
N SER A 5 -10.00 15.74 14.54
CA SER A 5 -10.19 15.57 13.10
C SER A 5 -9.27 16.56 12.38
N ALA A 6 -8.01 16.17 12.21
CA ALA A 6 -7.15 16.83 11.26
C ALA A 6 -7.77 16.59 9.88
N HIS A 7 -8.05 17.67 9.15
CA HIS A 7 -8.80 17.61 7.90
C HIS A 7 -8.03 16.74 6.88
N ALA A 8 -8.61 15.61 6.53
CA ALA A 8 -8.09 14.67 5.56
C ALA A 8 -8.16 15.33 4.17
N ILE A 9 -7.02 15.79 3.65
CA ILE A 9 -6.97 16.75 2.52
C ILE A 9 -7.38 16.11 1.19
N LEU A 10 -7.09 14.82 1.00
CA LEU A 10 -7.40 14.06 -0.21
C LEU A 10 -8.63 13.16 -0.06
N GLN A 11 -9.18 13.01 1.15
CA GLN A 11 -10.23 12.03 1.42
C GLN A 11 -11.45 12.12 0.48
N PRO A 12 -12.04 13.30 0.18
CA PRO A 12 -13.16 13.34 -0.76
C PRO A 12 -12.83 12.71 -2.13
N ILE A 13 -11.61 12.89 -2.62
CA ILE A 13 -11.15 12.35 -3.90
C ILE A 13 -10.82 10.85 -3.77
N ILE A 14 -10.21 10.44 -2.65
CA ILE A 14 -9.92 9.03 -2.33
C ILE A 14 -11.22 8.23 -2.29
N SER A 15 -12.25 8.72 -1.61
CA SER A 15 -13.55 8.06 -1.51
C SER A 15 -14.16 7.79 -2.89
N HIS A 16 -14.24 8.80 -3.77
CA HIS A 16 -14.75 8.63 -5.14
C HIS A 16 -13.89 7.65 -5.95
N TYR A 17 -12.56 7.69 -5.78
CA TYR A 17 -11.67 6.76 -6.46
C TYR A 17 -11.92 5.31 -6.01
N LEU A 18 -12.07 5.06 -4.71
CA LEU A 18 -12.36 3.74 -4.15
C LEU A 18 -13.72 3.21 -4.61
N GLU A 19 -14.75 4.06 -4.60
CA GLU A 19 -16.08 3.73 -5.13
C GLU A 19 -16.02 3.30 -6.59
N LEU A 20 -15.31 4.06 -7.43
CA LEU A 20 -15.11 3.72 -8.83
C LEU A 20 -14.42 2.36 -8.99
N GLN A 21 -13.35 2.09 -8.24
CA GLN A 21 -12.61 0.83 -8.36
C GLN A 21 -13.45 -0.37 -7.89
N ARG A 22 -14.28 -0.18 -6.87
CA ARG A 22 -15.23 -1.19 -6.38
C ARG A 22 -16.37 -1.46 -7.35
N ALA A 23 -16.91 -0.41 -7.98
CA ALA A 23 -17.91 -0.56 -9.03
C ALA A 23 -17.37 -1.36 -10.25
N LEU A 24 -16.05 -1.34 -10.46
CA LEU A 24 -15.35 -2.17 -11.45
C LEU A 24 -15.03 -3.59 -10.95
N GLY A 25 -15.52 -3.99 -9.78
CA GLY A 25 -15.39 -5.34 -9.22
C GLY A 25 -14.08 -5.60 -8.47
N LYS A 26 -13.34 -4.57 -8.05
CA LYS A 26 -12.10 -4.72 -7.28
C LYS A 26 -12.37 -4.57 -5.77
N CYS A 27 -11.81 -5.45 -4.93
CA CYS A 27 -11.91 -5.31 -3.47
C CYS A 27 -11.22 -4.04 -2.98
N PHE A 28 -9.97 -3.82 -3.43
CA PHE A 28 -9.21 -2.57 -3.22
C PHE A 28 -8.88 -2.24 -1.75
N ASP A 29 -8.92 -3.23 -0.86
CA ASP A 29 -8.73 -3.03 0.58
C ASP A 29 -7.31 -2.57 0.93
N HIS A 30 -6.28 -3.15 0.29
CA HIS A 30 -4.90 -2.75 0.52
C HIS A 30 -4.64 -1.33 -0.02
N GLU A 31 -5.13 -1.02 -1.22
CA GLU A 31 -5.01 0.30 -1.82
C GLU A 31 -5.71 1.38 -0.97
N GLN A 32 -6.90 1.08 -0.43
CA GLN A 32 -7.57 1.96 0.52
C GLN A 32 -6.68 2.26 1.72
N TRP A 33 -6.15 1.22 2.37
CA TRP A 33 -5.29 1.41 3.54
C TRP A 33 -4.06 2.27 3.22
N VAL A 34 -3.42 2.06 2.06
CA VAL A 34 -2.29 2.89 1.61
C VAL A 34 -2.70 4.35 1.42
N LEU A 35 -3.83 4.61 0.75
CA LEU A 35 -4.32 5.96 0.46
C LEU A 35 -4.70 6.71 1.74
N GLU A 36 -5.43 6.06 2.65
CA GLU A 36 -5.82 6.65 3.93
C GLU A 36 -4.62 6.91 4.84
N SER A 37 -3.67 5.96 4.89
CA SER A 37 -2.42 6.14 5.65
C SER A 37 -1.58 7.29 5.10
N PHE A 38 -1.59 7.48 3.77
CA PHE A 38 -0.90 8.55 3.10
C PHE A 38 -1.55 9.92 3.35
N ASP A 39 -2.89 10.00 3.23
CA ASP A 39 -3.64 11.22 3.51
C ASP A 39 -3.46 11.66 4.96
N HIS A 40 -3.52 10.72 5.91
CA HIS A 40 -3.22 11.00 7.30
C HIS A 40 -1.79 11.53 7.51
N TRP A 41 -0.81 10.94 6.83
CA TRP A 41 0.56 11.41 6.88
C TRP A 41 0.70 12.84 6.32
N LEU A 42 0.06 13.15 5.20
CA LEU A 42 0.06 14.49 4.59
C LEU A 42 -0.59 15.54 5.50
N THR A 43 -1.73 15.21 6.09
CA THR A 43 -2.40 16.10 7.04
C THR A 43 -1.49 16.40 8.25
N ASN A 44 -0.73 15.41 8.73
CA ASN A 44 0.20 15.61 9.84
C ASN A 44 1.43 16.45 9.48
N THR A 45 1.81 16.57 8.21
CA THR A 45 2.87 17.49 7.76
C THR A 45 2.37 18.91 7.56
N GLY A 46 1.06 19.17 7.69
CA GLY A 46 0.46 20.47 7.41
C GLY A 46 0.41 20.82 5.92
N ALA A 47 0.50 19.79 5.06
CA ALA A 47 0.40 19.97 3.62
C ALA A 47 -1.01 20.46 3.25
N THR A 48 -1.11 21.37 2.30
CA THR A 48 -2.40 21.76 1.71
C THR A 48 -2.80 20.85 0.56
N ASP A 49 -1.80 20.27 -0.12
CA ASP A 49 -1.98 19.31 -1.20
C ASP A 49 -0.73 18.41 -1.35
N LEU A 50 -0.83 17.40 -2.20
CA LEU A 50 0.26 16.56 -2.63
C LEU A 50 1.14 17.26 -3.68
N ASP A 51 2.43 17.38 -3.39
CA ASP A 51 3.47 17.79 -4.33
C ASP A 51 4.67 16.82 -4.34
N ALA A 52 5.71 17.17 -5.11
CA ALA A 52 6.93 16.37 -5.23
C ALA A 52 7.73 16.28 -3.93
N GLU A 53 7.74 17.32 -3.11
CA GLU A 53 8.48 17.38 -1.86
C GLU A 53 7.86 16.44 -0.82
N HIS A 54 6.54 16.55 -0.63
CA HIS A 54 5.78 15.72 0.28
C HIS A 54 5.83 14.25 -0.14
N PHE A 55 5.70 13.95 -1.44
CA PHE A 55 5.85 12.58 -1.94
C PHE A 55 7.23 12.01 -1.64
N THR A 56 8.29 12.80 -1.85
CA THR A 56 9.67 12.37 -1.58
C THR A 56 9.91 12.14 -0.09
N ALA A 57 9.39 13.03 0.77
CA ALA A 57 9.48 12.90 2.22
C ALA A 57 8.73 11.65 2.74
N TRP A 58 7.54 11.36 2.20
CA TRP A 58 6.82 10.13 2.51
C TRP A 58 7.58 8.87 2.05
N CYS A 59 8.18 8.89 0.86
CA CYS A 59 9.01 7.78 0.40
C CYS A 59 10.23 7.53 1.33
N LYS A 60 10.80 8.60 1.91
CA LYS A 60 11.89 8.49 2.90
C LYS A 60 11.41 7.87 4.21
N SER A 61 10.23 8.23 4.70
CA SER A 61 9.69 7.64 5.95
C SER A 61 9.48 6.13 5.85
N GLN A 62 9.24 5.62 4.64
CA GLN A 62 9.03 4.20 4.37
C GLN A 62 10.30 3.39 4.10
N GLN A 63 11.52 3.95 4.23
CA GLN A 63 12.77 3.26 3.89
C GLN A 63 13.01 1.95 4.65
N HIS A 64 12.39 1.77 5.81
CA HIS A 64 12.42 0.54 6.60
C HIS A 64 11.64 -0.62 5.93
N LEU A 65 10.78 -0.35 4.95
CA LEU A 65 10.02 -1.35 4.21
C LEU A 65 10.83 -1.95 3.05
N ALA A 66 10.58 -3.23 2.77
CA ALA A 66 11.11 -3.92 1.59
C ALA A 66 10.78 -3.15 0.29
N SER A 67 11.70 -3.18 -0.69
CA SER A 67 11.55 -2.43 -1.95
C SER A 67 10.26 -2.75 -2.69
N GLY A 68 9.83 -4.02 -2.71
CA GLY A 68 8.56 -4.44 -3.30
C GLY A 68 7.34 -3.77 -2.65
N VAL A 69 7.33 -3.66 -1.32
CA VAL A 69 6.24 -3.00 -0.57
C VAL A 69 6.24 -1.50 -0.87
N ARG A 70 7.39 -0.84 -0.76
CA ARG A 70 7.52 0.59 -1.12
C ARG A 70 7.07 0.86 -2.55
N ARG A 71 7.53 0.05 -3.49
CA ARG A 71 7.14 0.16 -4.90
C ARG A 71 5.63 0.01 -5.08
N ASN A 72 5.00 -0.92 -4.37
CA ASN A 72 3.55 -1.09 -4.43
C ASN A 72 2.84 0.15 -3.92
N HIS A 73 3.21 0.65 -2.74
CA HIS A 73 2.63 1.86 -2.17
C HIS A 73 2.77 3.05 -3.12
N MET A 74 3.96 3.29 -3.69
CA MET A 74 4.20 4.36 -4.66
C MET A 74 3.33 4.21 -5.92
N ARG A 75 3.08 2.98 -6.40
CA ARG A 75 2.17 2.71 -7.53
C ARG A 75 0.72 3.03 -7.20
N VAL A 76 0.27 2.72 -5.99
CA VAL A 76 -1.09 3.07 -5.52
C VAL A 76 -1.28 4.58 -5.55
N ILE A 77 -0.36 5.33 -4.93
CA ILE A 77 -0.42 6.80 -4.91
C ILE A 77 -0.40 7.36 -6.33
N ARG A 78 0.49 6.87 -7.19
CA ARG A 78 0.56 7.33 -8.59
C ARG A 78 -0.73 7.07 -9.37
N ASN A 79 -1.34 5.90 -9.23
CA ASN A 79 -2.57 5.58 -9.94
C ASN A 79 -3.74 6.47 -9.47
N PHE A 80 -3.79 6.76 -8.17
CA PHE A 80 -4.70 7.75 -7.63
C PHE A 80 -4.45 9.16 -8.22
N CYS A 81 -3.20 9.62 -8.28
CA CYS A 81 -2.85 10.90 -8.92
C CYS A 81 -3.26 10.94 -10.40
N LEU A 82 -3.08 9.86 -11.14
CA LEU A 82 -3.54 9.77 -12.54
C LEU A 82 -5.06 9.84 -12.67
N TYR A 83 -5.80 9.25 -11.72
CA TYR A 83 -7.26 9.40 -11.66
C TYR A 83 -7.64 10.86 -11.39
N ARG A 84 -7.04 11.50 -10.38
CA ARG A 84 -7.28 12.91 -10.02
C ARG A 84 -6.98 13.86 -11.18
N ARG A 85 -5.93 13.59 -11.95
CA ARG A 85 -5.53 14.42 -13.11
C ARG A 85 -6.58 14.53 -14.22
N ARG A 86 -7.58 13.64 -14.23
CA ARG A 86 -8.70 13.72 -15.18
C ARG A 86 -9.61 14.94 -14.91
N SER A 87 -9.66 15.39 -13.65
CA SER A 87 -10.43 16.56 -13.23
C SER A 87 -9.54 17.76 -12.91
N GLU A 88 -8.30 17.50 -12.47
CA GLU A 88 -7.33 18.53 -12.08
C GLU A 88 -6.02 18.37 -12.87
N PRO A 89 -5.90 18.92 -14.09
CA PRO A 89 -4.78 18.64 -15.00
C PRO A 89 -3.39 18.97 -14.45
N ASP A 90 -3.30 19.97 -13.58
CA ASP A 90 -2.04 20.48 -13.00
C ASP A 90 -1.61 19.73 -11.73
N CYS A 91 -2.38 18.73 -11.27
CA CYS A 91 -2.05 18.00 -10.05
C CYS A 91 -0.75 17.18 -10.23
N PHE A 92 0.03 17.07 -9.15
CA PHE A 92 1.25 16.28 -9.15
C PHE A 92 1.00 14.80 -9.44
N VAL A 93 1.87 14.18 -10.24
CA VAL A 93 1.89 12.74 -10.50
C VAL A 93 3.32 12.21 -10.32
N PRO A 94 3.55 11.24 -9.42
CA PRO A 94 4.85 10.59 -9.27
C PRO A 94 5.37 9.98 -10.58
N ASP A 95 6.67 10.19 -10.85
CA ASP A 95 7.35 9.53 -11.97
C ASP A 95 7.68 8.07 -11.63
N LEU A 96 7.26 7.13 -12.49
CA LEU A 96 7.55 5.71 -12.34
C LEU A 96 9.04 5.39 -12.34
N LEU A 97 9.86 6.21 -13.00
CA LEU A 97 11.30 6.01 -13.07
C LEU A 97 11.99 6.23 -11.72
N SER A 98 11.36 6.97 -10.81
CA SER A 98 11.86 7.20 -9.45
C SER A 98 11.61 6.02 -8.50
N PHE A 99 10.90 4.99 -8.94
CA PHE A 99 10.45 3.92 -8.05
C PHE A 99 11.57 2.90 -7.85
N PRO A 100 11.68 2.30 -6.65
CA PRO A 100 12.69 1.28 -6.42
C PRO A 100 12.46 0.08 -7.34
N ALA A 101 13.56 -0.59 -7.69
CA ALA A 101 13.48 -1.84 -8.44
C ALA A 101 12.72 -2.90 -7.64
N ASN A 102 12.02 -3.79 -8.36
CA ASN A 102 11.47 -4.98 -7.72
C ASN A 102 12.60 -5.78 -7.08
N HIS A 103 12.33 -6.34 -5.90
CA HIS A 103 13.19 -7.39 -5.36
C HIS A 103 13.27 -8.56 -6.34
N GLN A 104 14.39 -9.25 -6.36
CA GLN A 104 14.51 -10.49 -7.10
C GLN A 104 13.42 -11.46 -6.61
N PRO A 105 12.59 -12.02 -7.51
CA PRO A 105 11.58 -12.97 -7.09
C PRO A 105 12.26 -14.16 -6.42
N LEU A 106 11.84 -14.49 -5.20
CA LEU A 106 12.22 -15.74 -4.57
C LEU A 106 11.66 -16.86 -5.43
N GLN A 107 12.54 -17.76 -5.89
CA GLN A 107 12.09 -18.95 -6.59
C GLN A 107 11.34 -19.83 -5.57
N PRO A 108 10.05 -20.14 -5.81
CA PRO A 108 9.31 -20.99 -4.89
C PRO A 108 9.93 -22.37 -4.86
N TYR A 109 10.14 -22.91 -3.66
CA TYR A 109 10.58 -24.28 -3.50
C TYR A 109 9.40 -25.22 -3.71
N ILE A 110 9.45 -26.03 -4.77
CA ILE A 110 8.43 -27.02 -5.05
C ILE A 110 8.75 -28.29 -4.26
N PHE A 111 7.89 -28.62 -3.30
CA PHE A 111 8.04 -29.83 -2.50
C PHE A 111 7.76 -31.08 -3.33
N THR A 112 8.62 -32.08 -3.19
CA THR A 112 8.35 -33.43 -3.70
C THR A 112 7.32 -34.14 -2.83
N GLU A 113 6.64 -35.14 -3.38
CA GLU A 113 5.68 -35.97 -2.64
C GLU A 113 6.27 -36.53 -1.34
N ALA A 114 7.52 -37.01 -1.38
CA ALA A 114 8.21 -37.53 -0.20
C ALA A 114 8.43 -36.46 0.88
N GLN A 115 8.65 -35.20 0.50
CA GLN A 115 8.80 -34.11 1.46
C GLN A 115 7.46 -33.67 2.03
N ILE A 116 6.39 -33.69 1.22
CA ILE A 116 5.03 -33.46 1.70
C ILE A 116 4.67 -34.54 2.73
N ALA A 117 4.94 -35.81 2.44
CA ALA A 117 4.69 -36.90 3.39
C ALA A 117 5.44 -36.71 4.72
N ARG A 118 6.71 -36.27 4.67
CA ARG A 118 7.47 -35.94 5.90
C ARG A 118 6.91 -34.74 6.65
N LEU A 119 6.46 -33.71 5.93
CA LEU A 119 5.86 -32.51 6.53
C LEU A 119 4.57 -32.88 7.29
N LEU A 120 3.71 -33.69 6.68
CA LEU A 120 2.47 -34.17 7.31
C LEU A 120 2.77 -35.02 8.55
N GLN A 121 3.70 -35.98 8.45
CA GLN A 121 4.11 -36.79 9.61
C GLN A 121 4.70 -35.96 10.75
N ALA A 122 5.41 -34.88 10.44
CA ALA A 122 5.93 -33.96 11.45
C ALA A 122 4.81 -33.14 12.09
N ALA A 123 3.86 -32.66 11.30
CA ALA A 123 2.71 -31.90 11.77
C ALA A 123 1.80 -32.73 12.71
N ASP A 124 1.59 -34.02 12.41
CA ASP A 124 0.81 -34.94 13.26
C ASP A 124 1.40 -35.14 14.65
N ARG A 125 2.70 -34.84 14.83
CA ARG A 125 3.41 -34.96 16.11
C ARG A 125 3.43 -33.66 16.91
N LEU A 126 2.90 -32.57 16.36
CA LEU A 126 2.80 -31.31 17.08
C LEU A 126 1.65 -31.40 18.09
N GLU A 127 1.96 -31.17 19.36
CA GLU A 127 0.92 -31.02 20.37
C GLU A 127 0.16 -29.70 20.14
N PRO A 128 -1.15 -29.66 20.44
CA PRO A 128 -1.92 -28.43 20.36
C PRO A 128 -1.28 -27.35 21.22
N VAL A 129 -1.01 -26.18 20.62
CA VAL A 129 -0.67 -25.00 21.42
C VAL A 129 -1.91 -24.64 22.25
N PRO A 130 -1.83 -24.57 23.59
CA PRO A 130 -2.97 -24.18 24.40
C PRO A 130 -3.45 -22.80 23.98
N LEU A 131 -4.76 -22.66 23.78
CA LEU A 131 -5.37 -21.35 23.56
C LEU A 131 -5.29 -20.57 24.88
N SER A 132 -4.44 -19.56 24.93
CA SER A 132 -4.40 -18.55 26.00
C SER A 132 -5.57 -17.58 25.89
#